data_AF-A0A8J3PEZ1-F1
#
_entry.id   AF-A0A8J3PEZ1-F1
#
_cell.length_a   1.000
_cell.length_b   1.000
_cell.length_c   1.000
_cell.angle_alpha   90.00
_cell.angle_beta   90.00
_cell.angle_gamma   90.00
#
_symmetry.space_group_name_H-M   'P 1'
#
loop_
_entity.id
_entity.type
_entity.pdbx_description
1 polymer ?
#
loop_
_entity_poly.entity_id
_entity_poly.type
_entity_poly.pdbx_seq_one_letter_code
_entity_poly.pdbx_strand_id
1 'polypeptide(L)'
;MAGRDAILDGMENTLTRPATSTVRPNRLVELLLADRHPLTLSIALHLVPGALVVAAYLFLAEPFVKAIDYPVFLAWAIALVIVLVPLMFGLLWLGRVRTGRYTLRTVAHYRDRPISRGKIIALIAVLIVWMTVVSLALVPLDDFMFGNFFTWVPFEGAGGSATTYIDGYAHSQLVVTMLICLPLTGFTLPLIEEYYFRGFLLPRIAHLRWGAPVLNTVLFSVYHFWAPWTVLSKIVFLFPAVWLVWRKHDIRISIGMHPGTCLLMATIGTIAIILGVTP
;
A
#
# COMPACT_ATOMS: atom_id res chain seq x y z
N MET A 1 -19.38 -4.18 84.38
CA MET A 1 -20.74 -4.75 84.42
C MET A 1 -21.28 -4.76 83.00
N ALA A 2 -21.64 -5.96 82.49
CA ALA A 2 -22.55 -6.33 81.38
C ALA A 2 -22.55 -5.50 80.06
N GLY A 3 -22.65 -6.05 78.85
CA GLY A 3 -22.96 -7.39 78.32
C GLY A 3 -22.50 -7.45 76.84
N ARG A 4 -22.08 -8.60 76.32
CA ARG A 4 -22.87 -9.55 75.48
C ARG A 4 -23.59 -8.90 74.28
N ASP A 5 -23.17 -9.30 73.06
CA ASP A 5 -24.01 -9.90 72.00
C ASP A 5 -23.14 -10.17 70.73
N ALA A 6 -22.89 -11.45 70.40
CA ALA A 6 -23.50 -12.23 69.29
C ALA A 6 -22.71 -12.09 67.97
N ILE A 7 -21.81 -13.03 67.61
CA ILE A 7 -22.08 -14.29 66.86
C ILE A 7 -23.19 -14.15 65.81
N LEU A 8 -22.79 -13.81 64.58
CA LEU A 8 -23.39 -14.19 63.30
C LEU A 8 -22.18 -14.35 62.35
N ASP A 9 -21.60 -15.55 62.24
CA ASP A 9 -22.08 -16.71 61.49
C ASP A 9 -22.09 -16.50 59.98
N GLY A 10 -21.46 -17.46 59.31
CA GLY A 10 -20.78 -17.31 58.04
C GLY A 10 -21.67 -17.10 56.83
N MET A 11 -21.08 -16.46 55.82
CA MET A 11 -21.38 -16.63 54.40
C MET A 11 -20.24 -15.95 53.61
N GLU A 12 -19.04 -16.53 53.67
CA GLU A 12 -18.02 -16.26 52.65
C GLU A 12 -18.55 -16.82 51.32
N ASN A 13 -19.15 -15.93 50.54
CA ASN A 13 -19.44 -16.14 49.14
C ASN A 13 -18.10 -16.39 48.43
N THR A 14 -17.72 -17.66 48.35
CA THR A 14 -16.62 -18.11 47.50
C THR A 14 -17.10 -18.01 46.06
N LEU A 15 -17.15 -16.78 45.54
CA LEU A 15 -17.24 -16.53 44.12
C LEU A 15 -15.96 -17.08 43.51
N THR A 16 -16.02 -18.34 43.09
CA THR A 16 -15.09 -18.94 42.14
C THR A 16 -14.94 -17.97 40.98
N ARG A 17 -13.83 -17.21 40.99
CA ARG A 17 -13.36 -16.46 39.85
C ARG A 17 -13.26 -17.48 38.70
N PRO A 18 -14.00 -17.32 37.59
CA PRO A 18 -13.74 -18.14 36.43
C PRO A 18 -12.28 -17.88 36.08
N ALA A 19 -11.49 -18.95 36.00
CA ALA A 19 -10.12 -18.89 35.54
C ALA A 19 -10.15 -18.11 34.23
N THR A 20 -9.61 -16.90 34.25
CA THR A 20 -9.38 -16.13 33.04
C THR A 20 -8.45 -17.01 32.22
N SER A 21 -9.00 -17.67 31.21
CA SER A 21 -8.28 -18.35 30.16
C SER A 21 -7.30 -17.33 29.61
N THR A 22 -6.06 -17.39 30.10
CA THR A 22 -4.93 -16.61 29.62
C THR A 22 -4.52 -17.23 28.30
N VAL A 23 -5.35 -17.01 27.27
CA VAL A 23 -4.94 -17.26 25.89
C VAL A 23 -3.68 -16.42 25.71
N ARG A 24 -2.53 -17.10 25.61
CA ARG A 24 -1.27 -16.41 25.37
C ARG A 24 -1.48 -15.51 24.15
N PRO A 25 -1.23 -14.20 24.26
CA PRO A 25 -1.38 -13.31 23.12
C PRO A 25 -0.54 -13.84 21.96
N ASN A 26 -1.13 -13.84 20.77
CA ASN A 26 -0.46 -14.36 19.57
C ASN A 26 0.81 -13.53 19.33
N ARG A 27 1.98 -14.17 19.52
CA ARG A 27 3.30 -13.53 19.41
C ARG A 27 3.50 -12.78 18.09
N LEU A 28 2.92 -13.26 17.00
CA LEU A 28 2.95 -12.58 15.71
C LEU A 28 2.18 -11.25 15.75
N VAL A 29 1.01 -11.25 16.38
CA VAL A 29 0.17 -10.04 16.50
C VAL A 29 0.86 -9.00 17.36
N GLU A 30 1.45 -9.40 18.49
CA GLU A 30 2.26 -8.51 19.32
C GLU A 30 3.42 -7.89 18.53
N LEU A 31 4.13 -8.71 17.76
CA LEU A 31 5.24 -8.28 16.93
C LEU A 31 4.80 -7.29 15.83
N LEU A 32 3.69 -7.57 15.14
CA LEU A 32 3.14 -6.67 14.12
C LEU A 32 2.66 -5.34 14.72
N LEU A 33 2.08 -5.40 15.91
CA LEU A 33 1.56 -4.24 16.61
C LEU A 33 2.64 -3.43 17.34
N ALA A 34 3.83 -3.99 17.59
CA ALA A 34 4.92 -3.30 18.27
C ALA A 34 5.22 -1.92 17.64
N ASP A 35 5.52 -0.93 18.49
CA ASP A 35 5.84 0.44 18.06
C ASP A 35 7.13 0.50 17.24
N ARG A 36 8.00 -0.50 17.39
CA ARG A 36 9.23 -0.65 16.63
C ARG A 36 9.32 -2.05 16.07
N HIS A 37 9.67 -2.13 14.80
CA HIS A 37 9.91 -3.41 14.14
C HIS A 37 11.43 -3.68 14.06
N PRO A 38 11.86 -4.94 14.26
CA PRO A 38 13.17 -5.37 13.81
C PRO A 38 13.33 -5.10 12.31
N LEU A 39 14.53 -4.70 11.88
CA LEU A 39 14.78 -4.33 10.49
C LEU A 39 14.44 -5.47 9.51
N THR A 40 14.74 -6.72 9.87
CA THR A 40 14.42 -7.91 9.08
C THR A 40 12.92 -8.07 8.87
N LEU A 41 12.11 -7.87 9.91
CA LEU A 41 10.65 -7.89 9.82
C LEU A 41 10.16 -6.77 8.91
N SER A 42 10.65 -5.55 9.08
CA SER A 42 10.26 -4.44 8.20
C SER A 42 10.61 -4.74 6.75
N ILE A 43 11.83 -5.21 6.45
CA ILE A 43 12.21 -5.59 5.08
C ILE A 43 11.25 -6.65 4.53
N ALA A 44 10.97 -7.71 5.29
CA ALA A 44 10.04 -8.77 4.87
C ALA A 44 8.63 -8.20 4.61
N LEU A 45 8.10 -7.38 5.51
CA LEU A 45 6.78 -6.76 5.35
C LEU A 45 6.72 -5.79 4.16
N HIS A 46 7.82 -5.17 3.75
CA HIS A 46 7.82 -4.36 2.54
C HIS A 46 7.85 -5.22 1.27
N LEU A 47 8.69 -6.27 1.25
CA LEU A 47 9.02 -7.00 0.02
C LEU A 47 8.09 -8.19 -0.27
N VAL A 48 7.64 -8.91 0.77
CA VAL A 48 6.79 -10.10 0.60
C VAL A 48 5.50 -9.78 -0.17
N PRO A 49 4.77 -8.68 0.09
CA PRO A 49 3.62 -8.30 -0.72
C PRO A 49 3.92 -8.24 -2.22
N GLY A 50 5.09 -7.71 -2.59
CA GLY A 50 5.48 -7.58 -4.00
C GLY A 50 5.72 -8.93 -4.65
N ALA A 51 6.38 -9.84 -3.93
CA ALA A 51 6.60 -11.21 -4.39
C ALA A 51 5.27 -11.97 -4.56
N LEU A 52 4.34 -11.75 -3.63
CA LEU A 52 2.99 -12.32 -3.74
C LEU A 52 2.21 -11.75 -4.93
N VAL A 53 2.38 -10.47 -5.27
CA VAL A 53 1.74 -9.87 -6.46
C VAL A 53 2.27 -10.53 -7.73
N VAL A 54 3.59 -10.70 -7.86
CA VAL A 54 4.18 -11.40 -9.01
C VAL A 54 3.70 -12.85 -9.09
N ALA A 55 3.64 -13.57 -7.96
CA ALA A 55 3.13 -14.93 -7.94
C ALA A 55 1.64 -14.99 -8.34
N ALA A 56 0.80 -14.09 -7.80
CA ALA A 56 -0.62 -14.01 -8.15
C ALA A 56 -0.82 -13.65 -9.63
N TYR A 57 0.05 -12.81 -10.19
CA TYR A 57 0.04 -12.51 -11.62
C TYR A 57 0.34 -13.76 -12.45
N LEU A 58 1.49 -14.39 -12.25
CA LEU A 58 1.97 -15.51 -13.07
C LEU A 58 1.08 -16.75 -12.97
N PHE A 59 0.62 -17.09 -11.77
CA PHE A 59 -0.08 -18.36 -11.53
C PHE A 59 -1.60 -18.26 -11.65
N LEU A 60 -2.19 -17.06 -11.59
CA LEU A 60 -3.65 -16.88 -11.56
C LEU A 60 -4.12 -15.85 -12.58
N ALA A 61 -3.64 -14.61 -12.46
CA ALA A 61 -4.27 -13.49 -13.16
C ALA A 61 -3.95 -13.46 -14.66
N GLU A 62 -2.68 -13.65 -15.05
CA GLU A 62 -2.27 -13.65 -16.45
C GLU A 62 -2.92 -14.80 -17.24
N PRO A 63 -2.87 -16.08 -16.79
CA PRO A 63 -3.54 -17.16 -17.48
C PRO A 63 -5.05 -16.93 -17.65
N PHE A 64 -5.71 -16.42 -16.60
CA PHE A 64 -7.15 -16.13 -16.64
C PHE A 64 -7.49 -15.03 -17.65
N VAL A 65 -6.77 -13.91 -17.62
CA VAL A 65 -7.02 -12.76 -18.49
C VAL A 65 -6.73 -13.08 -19.95
N LYS A 66 -5.66 -13.84 -20.22
CA LYS A 66 -5.36 -14.36 -21.57
C LYS A 66 -6.43 -15.31 -22.07
N ALA A 67 -6.98 -16.17 -21.20
CA ALA A 67 -8.04 -17.12 -21.58
C ALA A 67 -9.36 -16.43 -21.99
N ILE A 68 -9.61 -15.20 -21.53
CA ILE A 68 -10.77 -14.38 -21.91
C ILE A 68 -10.44 -13.31 -22.95
N ASP A 69 -9.21 -13.29 -23.48
CA ASP A 69 -8.73 -12.33 -24.48
C ASP A 69 -8.79 -10.86 -24.02
N TYR A 70 -8.37 -10.58 -22.78
CA TYR A 70 -8.29 -9.21 -22.26
C TYR A 70 -6.84 -8.72 -22.14
N PRO A 71 -6.61 -7.39 -22.13
CA PRO A 71 -5.30 -6.79 -21.92
C PRO A 71 -4.63 -7.24 -20.62
N VAL A 72 -3.32 -7.53 -20.68
CA VAL A 72 -2.53 -7.94 -19.51
C VAL A 72 -2.50 -6.91 -18.37
N PHE A 73 -2.86 -5.66 -18.63
CA PHE A 73 -3.08 -4.66 -17.58
C PHE A 73 -4.18 -5.07 -16.59
N LEU A 74 -5.23 -5.75 -17.06
CA LEU A 74 -6.27 -6.30 -16.20
C LEU A 74 -5.70 -7.38 -15.25
N ALA A 75 -4.73 -8.18 -15.72
CA ALA A 75 -4.11 -9.22 -14.90
C ALA A 75 -3.31 -8.60 -13.74
N TRP A 76 -2.60 -7.49 -13.97
CA TRP A 76 -1.93 -6.75 -12.90
C TRP A 76 -2.91 -6.19 -11.88
N ALA A 77 -4.05 -5.63 -12.33
CA ALA A 77 -5.10 -5.16 -11.42
C ALA A 77 -5.65 -6.29 -10.54
N ILE A 78 -5.93 -7.47 -11.12
CA ILE A 78 -6.39 -8.65 -10.39
C ILE A 78 -5.34 -9.12 -9.38
N ALA A 79 -4.08 -9.24 -9.79
CA ALA A 79 -2.99 -9.67 -8.92
C ALA A 79 -2.81 -8.73 -7.71
N LEU A 80 -2.87 -7.41 -7.94
CA LEU A 80 -2.83 -6.41 -6.87
C LEU A 80 -4.04 -6.52 -5.95
N VAL A 81 -5.25 -6.74 -6.47
CA VAL A 81 -6.46 -6.95 -5.65
C VAL A 81 -6.29 -8.17 -4.74
N ILE A 82 -5.82 -9.30 -5.29
CA ILE A 82 -5.62 -10.57 -4.55
C ILE A 82 -4.69 -10.37 -3.34
N VAL A 83 -3.71 -9.45 -3.42
CA VAL A 83 -2.73 -9.25 -2.36
C VAL A 83 -3.07 -8.06 -1.46
N LEU A 84 -3.37 -6.90 -2.03
CA LEU A 84 -3.54 -5.66 -1.30
C LEU A 84 -4.86 -5.63 -0.52
N VAL A 85 -5.94 -6.20 -1.05
CA VAL A 85 -7.22 -6.21 -0.32
C VAL A 85 -7.12 -7.05 0.97
N PRO A 86 -6.56 -8.27 0.98
CA PRO A 86 -6.28 -8.99 2.22
C PRO A 86 -5.34 -8.25 3.17
N LEU A 87 -4.33 -7.53 2.67
CA LEU A 87 -3.46 -6.70 3.52
C LEU A 87 -4.25 -5.61 4.24
N MET A 88 -5.15 -4.91 3.53
CA MET A 88 -6.04 -3.92 4.14
C MET A 88 -6.95 -4.55 5.21
N PHE A 89 -7.54 -5.71 4.92
CA PHE A 89 -8.32 -6.46 5.92
C PHE A 89 -7.47 -6.89 7.12
N GLY A 90 -6.22 -7.29 6.90
CA GLY A 90 -5.25 -7.58 7.95
C GLY A 90 -5.01 -6.38 8.88
N LEU A 91 -4.84 -5.18 8.32
CA LEU A 91 -4.70 -3.95 9.12
C LEU A 91 -5.97 -3.65 9.93
N LEU A 92 -7.15 -3.81 9.34
CA LEU A 92 -8.43 -3.63 10.03
C LEU A 92 -8.62 -4.64 11.15
N TRP A 93 -8.22 -5.90 10.92
CA TRP A 93 -8.26 -6.96 11.91
C TRP A 93 -7.28 -6.69 13.07
N LEU A 94 -6.05 -6.24 12.79
CA LEU A 94 -5.12 -5.79 13.82
C LEU A 94 -5.72 -4.67 14.69
N GLY A 95 -6.49 -3.76 14.08
CA GLY A 95 -7.21 -2.71 14.79
C GLY A 95 -8.33 -3.26 15.68
N ARG A 96 -9.03 -4.29 15.20
CA ARG A 96 -10.02 -5.03 15.99
C ARG A 96 -9.39 -5.73 17.18
N VAL A 97 -8.22 -6.34 17.03
CA VAL A 97 -7.51 -6.97 18.15
C VAL A 97 -7.18 -5.93 19.24
N ARG A 98 -6.79 -4.70 18.86
CA ARG A 98 -6.48 -3.63 19.83
C ARG A 98 -7.70 -2.96 20.47
N THR A 99 -8.82 -2.86 19.76
CA THR A 99 -9.93 -1.95 20.13
C THR A 99 -11.31 -2.61 20.19
N GLY A 100 -11.41 -3.88 19.81
CA GLY A 100 -12.69 -4.58 19.62
C GLY A 100 -13.43 -4.22 18.33
N ARG A 101 -12.97 -3.25 17.54
CA ARG A 101 -13.64 -2.77 16.30
C ARG A 101 -12.70 -2.77 15.11
N TYR A 102 -13.21 -3.11 13.91
CA TYR A 102 -12.44 -2.97 12.67
C TYR A 102 -12.13 -1.49 12.41
N THR A 103 -10.87 -1.11 12.58
CA THR A 103 -10.45 0.28 12.43
C THR A 103 -8.97 0.40 12.12
N LEU A 104 -8.61 1.39 11.29
CA LEU A 104 -7.21 1.74 11.06
C LEU A 104 -6.67 2.74 12.11
N ARG A 105 -7.52 3.29 13.00
CA ARG A 105 -7.16 4.42 13.87
C ARG A 105 -5.98 4.12 14.81
N THR A 106 -5.86 2.88 15.28
CA THR A 106 -4.82 2.45 16.23
C THR A 106 -3.66 1.68 15.59
N VAL A 107 -3.70 1.53 14.26
CA VAL A 107 -2.76 0.69 13.49
C VAL A 107 -2.00 1.53 12.46
N ALA A 108 -2.70 2.41 11.75
CA ALA A 108 -2.12 3.36 10.81
C ALA A 108 -1.91 4.73 11.48
N HIS A 109 -0.67 5.17 11.56
CA HIS A 109 -0.26 6.45 12.17
C HIS A 109 -0.12 7.56 11.12
N TYR A 110 0.36 8.73 11.55
CA TYR A 110 0.48 9.96 10.75
C TYR A 110 -0.86 10.47 10.24
N ARG A 111 -1.91 10.30 11.05
CA ARG A 111 -3.29 10.70 10.74
C ARG A 111 -3.77 11.89 11.57
N ASP A 112 -2.83 12.58 12.24
CA ASP A 112 -3.11 13.66 13.19
C ASP A 112 -3.51 14.98 12.50
N ARG A 113 -3.31 15.06 11.17
CA ARG A 113 -3.70 16.19 10.30
C ARG A 113 -3.15 17.56 10.75
N PRO A 114 -1.84 17.70 11.07
CA PRO A 114 -1.27 18.96 11.55
C PRO A 114 -1.25 20.08 10.50
N ILE A 115 -1.38 19.76 9.21
CA ILE A 115 -1.40 20.75 8.13
C ILE A 115 -2.82 21.24 7.86
N SER A 116 -3.01 22.56 7.76
CA SER A 116 -4.29 23.16 7.40
C SER A 116 -4.72 22.81 5.97
N ARG A 117 -6.03 22.86 5.70
CA ARG A 117 -6.61 22.43 4.42
C ARG A 117 -6.02 23.14 3.20
N GLY A 118 -5.85 24.46 3.25
CA GLY A 118 -5.26 25.21 2.13
C GLY A 118 -3.80 24.83 1.88
N LYS A 119 -2.98 24.73 2.95
CA LYS A 119 -1.56 24.36 2.84
C LYS A 119 -1.38 22.96 2.29
N ILE A 120 -2.22 22.00 2.71
CA ILE A 120 -2.10 20.62 2.23
C ILE A 120 -2.55 20.48 0.78
N ILE A 121 -3.58 21.20 0.34
CA ILE A 121 -4.01 21.21 -1.06
C ILE A 121 -2.90 21.75 -1.96
N ALA A 122 -2.30 22.88 -1.59
CA ALA A 122 -1.17 23.45 -2.34
C ALA A 122 0.02 22.50 -2.40
N LEU A 123 0.35 21.85 -1.27
CA LEU A 123 1.44 20.86 -1.21
C LEU A 123 1.16 19.64 -2.09
N ILE A 124 -0.06 19.11 -2.07
CA ILE A 124 -0.48 17.99 -2.91
C ILE A 124 -0.39 18.38 -4.39
N ALA A 125 -0.86 19.56 -4.78
CA ALA A 125 -0.78 20.02 -6.16
C ALA A 125 0.68 20.07 -6.66
N VAL A 126 1.59 20.64 -5.86
CA VAL A 126 3.02 20.67 -6.19
C VAL A 126 3.61 19.26 -6.30
N LEU A 127 3.24 18.36 -5.39
CA LEU A 127 3.73 16.98 -5.41
C LEU A 127 3.17 16.15 -6.58
N ILE A 128 1.92 16.39 -6.99
CA ILE A 128 1.36 15.76 -8.20
C ILE A 128 2.16 16.21 -9.41
N VAL A 129 2.38 17.53 -9.57
CA VAL A 129 3.20 18.07 -10.67
C VAL A 129 4.61 17.48 -10.63
N TRP A 130 5.24 17.41 -9.45
CA TRP A 130 6.54 16.78 -9.27
C TRP A 130 6.53 15.33 -9.72
N MET A 131 5.62 14.51 -9.20
CA MET A 131 5.55 13.08 -9.51
C MET A 131 5.35 12.88 -11.02
N THR A 132 4.43 13.62 -11.65
CA THR A 132 4.16 13.51 -13.09
C THR A 132 5.35 13.97 -13.94
N VAL A 133 5.87 15.17 -13.70
CA VAL A 133 6.97 15.73 -14.54
C VAL A 133 8.25 14.92 -14.37
N VAL A 134 8.61 14.56 -13.14
CA VAL A 134 9.86 13.83 -12.87
C VAL A 134 9.77 12.38 -13.34
N SER A 135 8.62 11.71 -13.20
CA SER A 135 8.46 10.35 -13.77
C SER A 135 8.58 10.35 -15.29
N LEU A 136 7.97 11.32 -15.98
CA LEU A 136 8.10 11.44 -17.44
C LEU A 136 9.53 11.78 -17.86
N ALA A 137 10.22 12.66 -17.13
CA ALA A 137 11.61 13.03 -17.42
C ALA A 137 12.60 11.86 -17.21
N LEU A 138 12.23 10.86 -16.42
CA LEU A 138 13.07 9.70 -16.11
C LEU A 138 12.78 8.47 -17.00
N VAL A 139 11.84 8.56 -17.95
CA VAL A 139 11.59 7.47 -18.92
C VAL A 139 12.88 7.04 -19.66
N PRO A 140 13.76 7.94 -20.15
CA PRO A 140 15.00 7.50 -20.78
C PRO A 140 15.95 6.72 -19.85
N LEU A 141 15.91 7.01 -18.54
CA LEU A 141 16.65 6.24 -17.55
C LEU A 141 16.04 4.85 -17.40
N ASP A 142 14.71 4.75 -17.33
CA ASP A 142 14.00 3.47 -17.24
C ASP A 142 14.27 2.59 -18.46
N ASP A 143 14.25 3.16 -19.67
CA ASP A 143 14.56 2.48 -20.92
C ASP A 143 16.02 2.01 -20.95
N PHE A 144 16.96 2.87 -20.54
CA PHE A 144 18.37 2.51 -20.41
C PHE A 144 18.55 1.35 -19.44
N MET A 145 17.92 1.40 -18.27
CA MET A 145 18.02 0.35 -17.26
C MET A 145 17.43 -0.96 -17.78
N PHE A 146 16.27 -0.91 -18.45
CA PHE A 146 15.65 -2.09 -19.05
C PHE A 146 16.55 -2.73 -20.11
N GLY A 147 16.96 -1.95 -21.11
CA GLY A 147 17.72 -2.43 -22.27
C GLY A 147 19.10 -3.01 -21.93
N ASN A 148 19.71 -2.57 -20.82
CA ASN A 148 21.04 -3.05 -20.41
C ASN A 148 20.99 -4.16 -19.36
N PHE A 149 19.97 -4.20 -18.48
CA PHE A 149 20.01 -5.07 -17.30
C PHE A 149 18.78 -5.96 -17.10
N PHE A 150 17.64 -5.67 -17.73
CA PHE A 150 16.36 -6.34 -17.42
C PHE A 150 15.62 -6.88 -18.64
N THR A 151 16.28 -7.03 -19.79
CA THR A 151 15.70 -7.64 -21.00
C THR A 151 15.27 -9.10 -20.83
N TRP A 152 15.73 -9.77 -19.77
CA TRP A 152 15.34 -11.13 -19.40
C TRP A 152 14.02 -11.20 -18.62
N VAL A 153 13.44 -10.08 -18.20
CA VAL A 153 12.18 -10.06 -17.45
C VAL A 153 11.01 -10.42 -18.38
N PRO A 154 10.25 -11.50 -18.10
CA PRO A 154 9.37 -12.11 -19.08
C PRO A 154 7.93 -11.56 -19.07
N PHE A 155 7.68 -10.42 -18.42
CA PHE A 155 6.33 -9.87 -18.34
C PHE A 155 5.94 -9.22 -19.67
N GLU A 156 4.71 -9.48 -20.11
CA GLU A 156 4.17 -8.84 -21.29
C GLU A 156 4.05 -7.32 -21.08
N GLY A 157 4.57 -6.54 -22.03
CA GLY A 157 4.70 -5.08 -21.91
C GLY A 157 5.92 -4.60 -21.11
N ALA A 158 6.80 -5.48 -20.64
CA ALA A 158 8.05 -5.08 -19.99
C ALA A 158 8.96 -4.30 -20.96
N GLY A 159 9.46 -3.14 -20.51
CA GLY A 159 10.28 -2.25 -21.33
C GLY A 159 9.55 -1.59 -22.51
N GLY A 160 8.23 -1.78 -22.62
CA GLY A 160 7.39 -1.10 -23.60
C GLY A 160 7.08 0.34 -23.19
N SER A 161 6.53 1.11 -24.12
CA SER A 161 6.02 2.44 -23.84
C SER A 161 4.83 2.38 -22.86
N ALA A 162 4.39 3.54 -22.38
CA ALA A 162 3.21 3.65 -21.50
C ALA A 162 1.91 3.06 -22.08
N THR A 163 1.88 2.65 -23.35
CA THR A 163 0.72 2.03 -24.01
C THR A 163 0.98 0.65 -24.60
N THR A 164 2.22 0.13 -24.58
CA THR A 164 2.50 -1.15 -25.26
C THR A 164 1.69 -2.34 -24.71
N TYR A 165 1.22 -2.26 -23.46
CA TYR A 165 0.38 -3.29 -22.85
C TYR A 165 -1.10 -3.29 -23.30
N ILE A 166 -1.52 -2.31 -24.12
CA ILE A 166 -2.87 -2.23 -24.72
C ILE A 166 -2.88 -2.49 -26.23
N ASP A 167 -1.72 -2.67 -26.86
CA ASP A 167 -1.63 -2.90 -28.30
C ASP A 167 -2.26 -4.26 -28.67
N GLY A 168 -2.97 -4.32 -29.80
CA GLY A 168 -3.50 -5.57 -30.36
C GLY A 168 -4.87 -6.02 -29.84
N TYR A 169 -5.49 -5.28 -28.91
CA TYR A 169 -6.83 -5.60 -28.39
C TYR A 169 -7.93 -4.79 -29.06
N ALA A 170 -9.16 -5.34 -29.08
CA ALA A 170 -10.31 -4.61 -29.59
C ALA A 170 -10.61 -3.38 -28.71
N HIS A 171 -11.04 -2.29 -29.33
CA HIS A 171 -11.33 -1.02 -28.64
C HIS A 171 -12.30 -1.20 -27.45
N SER A 172 -13.32 -2.05 -27.58
CA SER A 172 -14.25 -2.35 -26.50
C SER A 172 -13.59 -3.05 -25.30
N GLN A 173 -12.67 -3.99 -25.54
CA GLN A 173 -11.90 -4.67 -24.48
C GLN A 173 -10.99 -3.67 -23.75
N LEU A 174 -10.38 -2.73 -24.49
CA LEU A 174 -9.59 -1.65 -23.91
C LEU A 174 -10.42 -0.74 -23.01
N VAL A 175 -11.57 -0.26 -23.51
CA VAL A 175 -12.48 0.59 -22.72
C VAL A 175 -12.93 -0.12 -21.45
N VAL A 176 -13.38 -1.39 -21.53
CA VAL A 176 -13.80 -2.16 -20.35
C VAL A 176 -12.65 -2.32 -19.36
N THR A 177 -11.45 -2.67 -19.84
CA THR A 177 -10.26 -2.81 -18.99
C THR A 177 -9.95 -1.54 -18.24
N MET A 178 -9.96 -0.40 -18.93
CA MET A 178 -9.69 0.90 -18.33
C MET A 178 -10.76 1.31 -17.32
N LEU A 179 -12.04 1.06 -17.61
CA LEU A 179 -13.13 1.35 -16.67
C LEU A 179 -13.04 0.50 -15.39
N ILE A 180 -12.57 -0.74 -15.48
CA ILE A 180 -12.30 -1.60 -14.32
C ILE A 180 -11.05 -1.12 -13.57
N CYS A 181 -9.98 -0.82 -14.30
CA CYS A 181 -8.69 -0.48 -13.71
C CYS A 181 -8.66 0.93 -13.11
N LEU A 182 -9.48 1.87 -13.59
CA LEU A 182 -9.56 3.24 -13.11
C LEU A 182 -9.84 3.34 -11.59
N PRO A 183 -10.93 2.76 -11.04
CA PRO A 183 -11.16 2.81 -9.59
C PRO A 183 -10.18 1.94 -8.78
N LEU A 184 -9.61 0.90 -9.39
CA LEU A 184 -8.69 -0.02 -8.74
C LEU A 184 -7.25 0.53 -8.74
N THR A 185 -6.57 0.44 -9.87
CA THR A 185 -5.18 0.86 -10.06
C THR A 185 -5.03 2.38 -10.05
N GLY A 186 -6.06 3.11 -10.49
CA GLY A 186 -6.03 4.57 -10.45
C GLY A 186 -6.20 5.14 -9.04
N PHE A 187 -6.81 4.43 -8.08
CA PHE A 187 -7.02 5.01 -6.76
C PHE A 187 -6.97 4.03 -5.60
N THR A 188 -7.85 3.01 -5.59
CA THR A 188 -8.06 2.15 -4.41
C THR A 188 -6.79 1.38 -4.01
N LEU A 189 -6.09 0.79 -4.98
CA LEU A 189 -4.90 -0.02 -4.72
C LEU A 189 -3.71 0.85 -4.23
N PRO A 190 -3.35 1.97 -4.90
CA PRO A 190 -2.40 2.94 -4.34
C PRO A 190 -2.79 3.45 -2.95
N LEU A 191 -4.08 3.64 -2.68
CA LEU A 191 -4.55 4.08 -1.37
C LEU A 191 -4.28 3.04 -0.28
N ILE A 192 -4.48 1.75 -0.58
CA ILE A 192 -4.12 0.66 0.33
C ILE A 192 -2.62 0.68 0.61
N GLU A 193 -1.80 0.87 -0.43
CA GLU A 193 -0.36 0.98 -0.29
C GLU A 193 0.03 2.15 0.63
N GLU A 194 -0.62 3.31 0.50
CA GLU A 194 -0.34 4.43 1.41
C GLU A 194 -0.62 4.08 2.87
N TYR A 195 -1.78 3.48 3.16
CA TYR A 195 -2.10 3.04 4.52
C TYR A 195 -1.13 1.98 5.04
N TYR A 196 -0.68 1.06 4.19
CA TYR A 196 0.24 0.00 4.57
C TYR A 196 1.67 0.51 4.75
N PHE A 197 2.26 1.11 3.71
CA PHE A 197 3.67 1.50 3.72
C PHE A 197 3.92 2.76 4.54
N ARG A 198 3.07 3.80 4.42
CA ARG A 198 3.29 5.10 5.08
C ARG A 198 2.54 5.20 6.40
N GLY A 199 1.35 4.61 6.48
CA GLY A 199 0.55 4.58 7.69
C GLY A 199 1.00 3.51 8.69
N PHE A 200 1.31 2.30 8.23
CA PHE A 200 1.64 1.18 9.10
C PHE A 200 3.16 0.96 9.24
N LEU A 201 3.92 0.82 8.15
CA LEU A 201 5.34 0.42 8.23
C LEU A 201 6.30 1.57 8.57
N LEU A 202 6.18 2.73 7.91
CA LEU A 202 7.09 3.87 8.11
C LEU A 202 7.21 4.34 9.59
N PRO A 203 6.12 4.46 10.37
CA PRO A 203 6.22 4.82 11.78
C PRO A 203 7.02 3.82 12.62
N ARG A 204 6.97 2.53 12.26
CA ARG A 204 7.63 1.45 13.02
C ARG A 204 9.14 1.41 12.80
N ILE A 205 9.62 2.04 11.73
CA ILE A 205 11.04 2.27 11.46
C ILE A 205 11.48 3.71 11.74
N ALA A 206 10.62 4.56 12.32
CA ALA A 206 10.93 5.97 12.58
C ALA A 206 12.13 6.19 13.54
N HIS A 207 12.48 5.16 14.32
CA HIS A 207 13.67 5.14 15.17
C HIS A 207 14.99 5.26 14.37
N LEU A 208 14.98 4.98 13.06
CA LEU A 208 16.10 5.20 12.13
C LEU A 208 16.27 6.69 11.74
N ARG A 209 15.44 7.59 12.27
CA ARG A 209 15.46 9.04 11.99
C ARG A 209 15.38 9.30 10.48
N TRP A 210 16.35 10.03 9.91
CA TRP A 210 16.39 10.33 8.47
C TRP A 210 16.48 9.08 7.59
N GLY A 211 17.02 7.97 8.13
CA GLY A 211 17.06 6.69 7.43
C GLY A 211 15.69 6.05 7.25
N ALA A 212 14.67 6.43 8.03
CA ALA A 212 13.33 5.87 7.95
C ALA A 212 12.62 6.17 6.61
N PRO A 213 12.48 7.44 6.17
CA PRO A 213 11.88 7.74 4.87
C PRO A 213 12.72 7.24 3.70
N VAL A 214 14.06 7.19 3.83
CA VAL A 214 14.95 6.63 2.80
C VAL A 214 14.71 5.14 2.62
N LEU A 215 14.80 4.37 3.71
CA LEU A 215 14.59 2.92 3.68
C LEU A 215 13.19 2.57 3.21
N ASN A 216 12.15 3.29 3.69
CA ASN A 216 10.78 3.06 3.24
C ASN A 216 10.63 3.29 1.74
N THR A 217 11.21 4.36 1.21
CA THR A 217 11.13 4.67 -0.22
C THR A 217 11.86 3.64 -1.07
N VAL A 218 13.07 3.23 -0.66
CA VAL A 218 13.85 2.21 -1.36
C VAL A 218 13.10 0.87 -1.37
N LEU A 219 12.66 0.40 -0.20
CA LEU A 219 11.95 -0.88 -0.11
C LEU A 219 10.59 -0.85 -0.84
N PHE A 220 9.86 0.26 -0.79
CA PHE A 220 8.63 0.44 -1.57
C PHE A 220 8.90 0.43 -3.08
N SER A 221 10.02 1.01 -3.52
CA SER A 221 10.41 0.99 -4.93
C SER A 221 10.74 -0.43 -5.38
N VAL A 222 11.49 -1.18 -4.58
CA VAL A 222 11.85 -2.59 -4.82
C VAL A 222 10.65 -3.54 -4.74
N TYR A 223 9.66 -3.24 -3.89
CA TYR A 223 8.39 -3.98 -3.81
C TYR A 223 7.72 -4.18 -5.18
N HIS A 224 7.98 -3.29 -6.14
CA HIS A 224 7.54 -3.42 -7.54
C HIS A 224 8.41 -4.41 -8.32
N PHE A 225 8.50 -5.67 -7.87
CA PHE A 225 9.29 -6.71 -8.53
C PHE A 225 8.90 -6.96 -9.99
N TRP A 226 7.72 -6.50 -10.42
CA TRP A 226 7.26 -6.56 -11.80
C TRP A 226 7.85 -5.47 -12.72
N ALA A 227 8.52 -4.47 -12.17
CA ALA A 227 9.13 -3.37 -12.92
C ALA A 227 10.49 -2.95 -12.32
N PRO A 228 11.46 -3.87 -12.16
CA PRO A 228 12.72 -3.61 -11.44
C PRO A 228 13.58 -2.52 -12.08
N TRP A 229 13.47 -2.30 -13.40
CA TRP A 229 14.20 -1.24 -14.11
C TRP A 229 13.80 0.17 -13.65
N THR A 230 12.59 0.34 -13.12
CA THR A 230 12.06 1.66 -12.68
C THR A 230 12.38 2.01 -11.23
N VAL A 231 13.13 1.16 -10.50
CA VAL A 231 13.39 1.36 -9.06
C VAL A 231 14.06 2.70 -8.77
N LEU A 232 15.06 3.09 -9.57
CA LEU A 232 15.76 4.37 -9.40
C LEU A 232 14.80 5.55 -9.58
N SER A 233 13.98 5.50 -10.62
CA SER A 233 12.99 6.54 -10.92
C SER A 233 11.96 6.68 -9.81
N LYS A 234 11.41 5.56 -9.33
CA LYS A 234 10.49 5.51 -8.19
C LYS A 234 11.08 6.15 -6.94
N ILE A 235 12.36 5.89 -6.64
CA ILE A 235 13.03 6.54 -5.51
C ILE A 235 12.98 8.06 -5.67
N VAL A 236 13.37 8.57 -6.84
CA VAL A 236 13.44 10.03 -7.08
C VAL A 236 12.07 10.69 -7.00
N PHE A 237 11.06 10.17 -7.72
CA PHE A 237 9.77 10.87 -7.79
C PHE A 237 8.89 10.66 -6.54
N LEU A 238 9.06 9.57 -5.77
CA LEU A 238 8.27 9.34 -4.55
C LEU A 238 8.90 9.95 -3.28
N PHE A 239 10.23 10.04 -3.21
CA PHE A 239 10.93 10.39 -1.98
C PHE A 239 10.43 11.70 -1.33
N PRO A 240 10.18 12.81 -2.07
CA PRO A 240 9.74 14.05 -1.44
C PRO A 240 8.45 13.90 -0.63
N ALA A 241 7.46 13.16 -1.12
CA ALA A 241 6.22 12.93 -0.37
C ALA A 241 6.44 12.03 0.84
N VAL A 242 7.23 10.94 0.71
CA VAL A 242 7.53 10.05 1.83
C VAL A 242 8.27 10.80 2.94
N TRP A 243 9.25 11.60 2.57
CA TRP A 243 9.98 12.45 3.51
C TRP A 243 9.05 13.46 4.19
N LEU A 244 8.15 14.11 3.44
CA LEU A 244 7.19 15.05 4.00
C LEU A 244 6.18 14.39 4.94
N VAL A 245 5.69 13.19 4.61
CA VAL A 245 4.81 12.40 5.50
C VAL A 245 5.53 12.11 6.81
N TRP A 246 6.77 11.62 6.75
CA TRP A 246 7.58 11.36 7.94
C TRP A 246 7.83 12.65 8.74
N ARG A 247 8.20 13.75 8.07
CA ARG A 247 8.57 15.00 8.72
C ARG A 247 7.38 15.74 9.32
N LYS A 248 6.22 15.66 8.69
CA LYS A 248 4.99 16.38 9.06
C LYS A 248 3.98 15.51 9.78
N HIS A 249 4.20 14.20 9.86
CA HIS A 249 3.26 13.23 10.44
C HIS A 249 1.85 13.35 9.83
N ASP A 250 1.76 13.52 8.50
CA ASP A 250 0.51 13.73 7.79
C ASP A 250 0.44 12.91 6.49
N ILE A 251 -0.15 11.71 6.58
CA ILE A 251 -0.29 10.76 5.47
C ILE A 251 -1.15 11.29 4.32
N ARG A 252 -1.97 12.33 4.55
CA ARG A 252 -2.77 12.94 3.49
C ARG A 252 -1.89 13.51 2.37
N ILE A 253 -0.64 13.86 2.67
CA ILE A 253 0.34 14.35 1.68
C ILE A 253 0.58 13.29 0.61
N SER A 254 0.97 12.08 1.02
CA SER A 254 1.26 11.00 0.07
C SER A 254 0.00 10.38 -0.50
N ILE A 255 -1.13 10.33 0.24
CA ILE A 255 -2.44 9.94 -0.33
C ILE A 255 -2.87 10.90 -1.44
N GLY A 256 -2.66 12.20 -1.24
CA GLY A 256 -2.98 13.20 -2.26
C GLY A 256 -2.06 13.10 -3.48
N MET A 257 -0.76 12.87 -3.26
CA MET A 257 0.19 12.73 -4.37
C MET A 257 0.04 11.39 -5.10
N HIS A 258 0.24 10.26 -4.42
CA HIS A 258 0.42 8.97 -5.07
C HIS A 258 -0.90 8.46 -5.69
N PRO A 259 -1.95 8.11 -4.90
CA PRO A 259 -3.28 7.83 -5.46
C PRO A 259 -3.83 8.95 -6.35
N GLY A 260 -3.55 10.23 -6.03
CA GLY A 260 -4.04 11.35 -6.84
C GLY A 260 -3.42 11.41 -8.24
N THR A 261 -2.11 11.21 -8.36
CA THR A 261 -1.42 11.12 -9.66
C THR A 261 -1.86 9.87 -10.42
N CYS A 262 -1.98 8.71 -9.75
CA CYS A 262 -2.51 7.50 -10.38
C CYS A 262 -3.91 7.74 -10.97
N LEU A 263 -4.80 8.40 -10.22
CA LEU A 263 -6.17 8.66 -10.65
C LEU A 263 -6.20 9.64 -11.83
N LEU A 264 -5.39 10.70 -11.75
CA LEU A 264 -5.25 11.68 -12.83
C LEU A 264 -4.80 11.02 -14.13
N MET A 265 -3.70 10.25 -14.08
CA MET A 265 -3.13 9.59 -15.26
C MET A 265 -4.07 8.51 -15.82
N ALA A 266 -4.67 7.69 -14.95
CA ALA A 266 -5.63 6.68 -15.37
C ALA A 266 -6.88 7.30 -16.01
N THR A 267 -7.36 8.44 -15.49
CA THR A 267 -8.50 9.17 -16.08
C THR A 267 -8.16 9.70 -17.46
N ILE A 268 -7.01 10.35 -17.62
CA ILE A 268 -6.54 10.87 -18.91
C ILE A 268 -6.40 9.72 -19.92
N GLY A 269 -5.74 8.63 -19.56
CA GLY A 269 -5.58 7.46 -20.42
C GLY A 269 -6.92 6.81 -20.80
N THR A 270 -7.85 6.70 -19.85
CA THR A 270 -9.19 6.15 -20.10
C THR A 270 -9.96 7.02 -21.09
N ILE A 271 -9.96 8.35 -20.90
CA ILE A 271 -10.61 9.29 -21.81
C ILE A 271 -9.96 9.22 -23.20
N ALA A 272 -8.64 9.17 -23.29
CA ALA A 272 -7.92 9.08 -24.55
C ALA A 272 -8.32 7.82 -25.35
N ILE A 273 -8.41 6.67 -24.66
CA ILE A 273 -8.85 5.40 -25.27
C ILE A 273 -10.30 5.51 -25.72
N ILE A 274 -11.21 6.01 -24.88
CA ILE A 274 -12.64 6.18 -25.24
C ILE A 274 -12.81 7.05 -26.49
N LEU A 275 -12.04 8.14 -26.58
CA LEU A 275 -12.09 9.07 -27.71
C LEU A 275 -11.35 8.58 -28.95
N GLY A 276 -10.62 7.46 -28.87
CA GLY A 276 -9.81 6.93 -29.98
C GLY A 276 -8.65 7.85 -30.37
N VAL A 277 -8.11 8.62 -29.41
CA VAL A 277 -6.97 9.53 -29.63
C VAL A 277 -5.66 8.94 -29.12
N THR A 278 -5.66 7.67 -28.72
CA THR A 278 -4.43 6.89 -28.53
C THR A 278 -3.86 6.51 -29.90
N PRO A 279 -2.52 6.51 -30.06
CA PRO A 279 -1.87 5.95 -31.25
C PRO A 279 -2.31 4.51 -31.54
#